data_AF-A0A8J6Q2R4-F1
#
_entry.id   AF-A0A8J6Q2R4-F1
#
_cell.length_a   1.000
_cell.length_b   1.000
_cell.length_c   1.000
_cell.angle_alpha   90.00
_cell.angle_beta   90.00
_cell.angle_gamma   90.00
#
_symmetry.space_group_name_H-M   'P 1'
#
loop_
_entity.id
_entity.type
_entity.pdbx_description
1 polymer ?
#
loop_
_entity_poly.entity_id
_entity_poly.type
_entity_poly.pdbx_seq_one_letter_code
_entity_poly.pdbx_strand_id
1 'polypeptide(L)'
;MDKKHTEKNSAPSVNLRLSQELKDTIQTEAAKKNLTVSKYLRELLENIYSGDYCKKEVVGEKVETFLFSQDFMQLIVWMYAKKADKKKTESKDELNRYISTLKKVEGYMPDNLVREFDKILQDIIKVRNDENKYLPPSYTFIDAYSEKEKFNFDLLQDFLLNDDALSRYVFLKTYKPKLSTLK
;
A
#
# COMPACT_ATOMS: atom_id res chain seq x y z
N MET A 1 5.71 -63.15 -6.01
CA MET A 1 5.26 -62.10 -6.95
C MET A 1 4.38 -61.14 -6.17
N ASP A 2 4.99 -60.09 -5.64
CA ASP A 2 4.30 -59.12 -4.80
C ASP A 2 3.46 -58.18 -5.67
N LYS A 3 2.14 -58.18 -5.42
CA LYS A 3 1.21 -57.22 -6.00
C LYS A 3 1.53 -55.85 -5.41
N LYS A 4 2.15 -54.97 -6.21
CA LYS A 4 2.24 -53.53 -5.92
C LYS A 4 0.83 -53.01 -5.65
N HIS A 5 0.55 -52.64 -4.41
CA HIS A 5 -0.60 -51.82 -4.05
C HIS A 5 -0.40 -50.44 -4.69
N THR A 6 -1.13 -50.17 -5.76
CA THR A 6 -1.25 -48.82 -6.31
C THR A 6 -2.14 -48.02 -5.36
N GLU A 7 -1.56 -47.12 -4.58
CA GLU A 7 -2.31 -46.17 -3.77
C GLU A 7 -3.28 -45.40 -4.67
N LYS A 8 -4.58 -45.60 -4.45
CA LYS A 8 -5.62 -44.80 -5.09
C LYS A 8 -5.52 -43.40 -4.52
N ASN A 9 -4.94 -42.46 -5.27
CA ASN A 9 -5.15 -41.03 -5.07
C ASN A 9 -6.66 -40.76 -5.16
N SER A 10 -7.36 -40.79 -4.02
CA SER A 10 -8.83 -40.66 -3.94
C SER A 10 -9.30 -39.20 -3.94
N ALA A 11 -8.47 -38.27 -4.39
CA ALA A 11 -8.86 -36.87 -4.49
C ALA A 11 -9.85 -36.72 -5.66
N PRO A 12 -11.01 -36.08 -5.45
CA PRO A 12 -11.98 -35.84 -6.52
C PRO A 12 -11.34 -34.96 -7.60
N SER A 13 -11.32 -35.45 -8.84
CA SER A 13 -10.82 -34.71 -10.00
C SER A 13 -11.95 -33.94 -10.67
N VAL A 14 -11.72 -32.66 -10.97
CA VAL A 14 -12.67 -31.82 -11.71
C VAL A 14 -12.10 -31.52 -13.09
N ASN A 15 -12.87 -31.82 -14.15
CA ASN A 15 -12.53 -31.45 -15.52
C ASN A 15 -13.15 -30.09 -15.85
N LEU A 16 -12.31 -29.08 -16.05
CA LEU A 16 -12.73 -27.72 -16.41
C LEU A 16 -12.59 -27.51 -17.92
N ARG A 17 -13.68 -27.10 -18.58
CA ARG A 17 -13.65 -26.64 -19.97
C ARG A 17 -13.42 -25.14 -19.99
N LEU A 18 -12.25 -24.73 -20.47
CA LEU A 18 -11.80 -23.34 -20.55
C LEU A 18 -11.44 -23.00 -22.00
N SER A 19 -11.62 -21.74 -22.39
CA SER A 19 -11.10 -21.24 -23.67
C SER A 19 -9.57 -21.37 -23.72
N GLN A 20 -8.99 -21.42 -24.92
CA GLN A 20 -7.54 -21.52 -25.06
C GLN A 20 -6.84 -20.30 -24.46
N GLU A 21 -7.34 -19.10 -24.74
CA GLU A 21 -6.86 -17.84 -24.17
C GLU A 21 -6.79 -17.85 -22.63
N LEU A 22 -7.82 -18.40 -21.98
CA LEU A 22 -7.85 -18.49 -20.52
C LEU A 22 -6.83 -19.52 -20.00
N LYS A 23 -6.61 -20.64 -20.71
CA LYS A 23 -5.57 -21.62 -20.34
C LYS A 23 -4.18 -21.00 -20.42
N ASP A 24 -3.91 -20.25 -21.48
CA ASP A 24 -2.63 -19.59 -21.73
C ASP A 24 -2.36 -18.53 -20.65
N THR A 25 -3.40 -17.77 -20.27
CA THR A 25 -3.35 -16.80 -19.17
C THR A 25 -3.04 -17.49 -17.84
N ILE A 26 -3.75 -18.57 -17.50
CA ILE A 26 -3.53 -19.33 -16.27
C ILE A 26 -2.11 -19.90 -16.22
N GLN A 27 -1.61 -20.45 -17.32
CA GLN A 27 -0.23 -20.95 -17.39
C GLN A 27 0.80 -19.84 -17.16
N THR A 28 0.59 -18.68 -17.78
CA THR A 28 1.47 -17.52 -17.63
C THR A 28 1.50 -17.04 -16.18
N GLU A 29 0.34 -16.89 -15.54
CA GLU A 29 0.25 -16.45 -14.14
C GLU A 29 0.80 -17.49 -13.15
N ALA A 30 0.57 -18.78 -13.40
CA ALA A 30 1.16 -19.85 -12.59
C ALA A 30 2.69 -19.85 -12.69
N ALA A 31 3.25 -19.64 -13.89
CA ALA A 31 4.68 -19.54 -14.13
C ALA A 31 5.30 -18.34 -13.41
N LYS A 32 4.68 -17.15 -13.49
CA LYS A 32 5.11 -15.94 -12.76
C LYS A 32 5.24 -16.17 -11.25
N LYS A 33 4.39 -17.02 -10.68
CA LYS A 33 4.36 -17.36 -9.25
C LYS A 33 5.20 -18.59 -8.89
N ASN A 34 5.89 -19.22 -9.85
CA ASN A 34 6.60 -20.49 -9.67
C ASN A 34 5.69 -21.61 -9.10
N LEU A 35 4.44 -21.69 -9.57
CA LEU A 35 3.46 -22.68 -9.15
C LEU A 35 3.08 -23.62 -10.30
N THR A 36 2.66 -24.84 -9.98
CA THR A 36 1.98 -25.69 -10.97
C THR A 36 0.58 -25.14 -11.25
N VAL A 37 0.09 -25.35 -12.48
CA VAL A 37 -1.26 -24.90 -12.88
C VAL A 37 -2.34 -25.44 -11.93
N SER A 38 -2.24 -26.72 -11.52
CA SER A 38 -3.19 -27.31 -10.58
C SER A 38 -3.14 -26.66 -9.20
N LYS A 39 -1.95 -26.30 -8.70
CA LYS A 39 -1.80 -25.61 -7.41
C LYS A 39 -2.36 -24.19 -7.50
N TYR A 40 -2.00 -23.46 -8.55
CA TYR A 40 -2.52 -22.11 -8.82
C TYR A 40 -4.05 -22.09 -8.89
N LEU A 41 -4.67 -23.02 -9.65
CA LEU A 41 -6.13 -23.11 -9.76
C LEU A 41 -6.79 -23.44 -8.43
N ARG A 42 -6.20 -24.34 -7.64
CA ARG A 42 -6.75 -24.72 -6.33
C ARG A 42 -6.72 -23.51 -5.38
N GLU A 43 -5.59 -22.82 -5.29
CA GLU A 43 -5.45 -21.60 -4.49
C GLU A 43 -6.39 -20.49 -4.98
N LEU A 44 -6.55 -20.31 -6.29
CA LEU A 44 -7.46 -19.32 -6.86
C LEU A 44 -8.92 -19.62 -6.49
N LEU A 45 -9.36 -20.86 -6.63
CA LEU A 45 -10.72 -21.29 -6.28
C LEU A 45 -10.96 -21.19 -4.76
N GLU A 46 -9.98 -21.56 -3.94
CA GLU A 46 -10.03 -21.39 -2.49
C GLU A 46 -10.15 -19.90 -2.09
N ASN A 47 -9.40 -19.02 -2.76
CA ASN A 47 -9.46 -17.57 -2.53
C ASN A 47 -10.81 -16.97 -2.95
N ILE A 48 -11.39 -17.43 -4.06
CA ILE A 48 -12.73 -17.00 -4.49
C ILE A 48 -13.79 -17.49 -3.50
N TYR A 49 -13.76 -18.77 -3.13
CA TYR A 49 -14.74 -19.37 -2.24
C TYR A 49 -14.70 -18.76 -0.83
N SER A 50 -13.50 -18.50 -0.31
CA SER A 50 -13.31 -17.83 1.00
C SER A 50 -13.67 -16.33 0.98
N GLY A 51 -13.95 -15.75 -0.20
CA GLY A 51 -14.18 -14.32 -0.39
C GLY A 51 -12.94 -13.45 -0.23
N ASP A 52 -11.77 -14.06 -0.03
CA ASP A 52 -10.50 -13.34 0.15
C ASP A 52 -10.03 -12.69 -1.17
N TYR A 53 -10.42 -13.24 -2.32
CA TYR A 53 -10.17 -12.65 -3.63
C TYR A 53 -10.84 -11.27 -3.77
N CYS A 54 -12.15 -11.17 -3.51
CA CYS A 54 -12.88 -9.90 -3.57
C CYS A 54 -12.35 -8.89 -2.54
N LYS A 55 -11.96 -9.35 -1.34
CA LYS A 55 -11.36 -8.45 -0.33
C LYS A 55 -10.05 -7.87 -0.80
N LYS A 56 -9.21 -8.66 -1.49
CA LYS A 56 -7.95 -8.19 -2.05
C LYS A 56 -8.18 -7.11 -3.10
N GLU A 57 -9.11 -7.33 -4.01
CA GLU A 57 -9.45 -6.35 -5.06
C GLU A 57 -10.01 -5.06 -4.46
N VAL A 58 -10.96 -5.15 -3.52
CA VAL A 58 -11.53 -3.96 -2.86
C VAL A 58 -10.48 -3.18 -2.05
N VAL A 59 -9.57 -3.87 -1.35
CA VAL A 59 -8.48 -3.20 -0.61
C VAL A 59 -7.49 -2.56 -1.57
N GLY A 60 -7.12 -3.25 -2.65
CA GLY A 60 -6.26 -2.71 -3.70
C GLY A 60 -6.85 -1.46 -4.32
N GLU A 61 -8.09 -1.52 -4.77
CA GLU A 61 -8.82 -0.40 -5.37
C GLU A 61 -8.90 0.81 -4.43
N LYS A 62 -9.16 0.59 -3.13
CA LYS A 62 -9.20 1.68 -2.13
C LYS A 62 -7.84 2.34 -1.93
N VAL A 63 -6.76 1.55 -1.86
CA VAL A 63 -5.39 2.06 -1.74
C VAL A 63 -5.02 2.86 -2.99
N GLU A 64 -5.29 2.28 -4.17
CA GLU A 64 -5.03 2.92 -5.46
C GLU A 64 -5.79 4.24 -5.60
N THR A 65 -7.10 4.23 -5.32
CA THR A 65 -7.95 5.43 -5.34
C THR A 65 -7.42 6.54 -4.44
N PHE A 66 -6.89 6.20 -3.26
CA PHE A 66 -6.28 7.19 -2.38
C PHE A 66 -4.96 7.74 -2.94
N LEU A 67 -4.06 6.85 -3.37
CA LEU A 67 -2.73 7.25 -3.88
C LEU A 67 -2.81 8.09 -5.14
N PHE A 68 -3.80 7.84 -6.00
CA PHE A 68 -4.05 8.64 -7.21
C PHE A 68 -5.08 9.75 -7.02
N SER A 69 -5.55 9.97 -5.78
CA SER A 69 -6.43 11.08 -5.50
C SER A 69 -5.72 12.41 -5.71
N GLN A 70 -6.46 13.39 -6.22
CA GLN A 70 -5.94 14.74 -6.43
C GLN A 70 -5.39 15.34 -5.13
N ASP A 71 -6.08 15.12 -4.00
CA ASP A 71 -5.67 15.62 -2.69
C ASP A 71 -4.31 15.07 -2.25
N PHE A 72 -4.07 13.78 -2.46
CA PHE A 72 -2.79 13.16 -2.11
C PHE A 72 -1.68 13.63 -3.05
N MET A 73 -1.93 13.67 -4.36
CA MET A 73 -0.95 14.16 -5.33
C MET A 73 -0.56 15.62 -5.07
N GLN A 74 -1.53 16.48 -4.74
CA GLN A 74 -1.27 17.87 -4.35
C GLN A 74 -0.42 17.96 -3.09
N LEU A 75 -0.68 17.12 -2.07
CA LEU A 75 0.15 17.04 -0.87
C LEU A 75 1.59 16.65 -1.22
N ILE A 76 1.79 15.61 -2.04
CA ILE A 76 3.14 15.17 -2.43
C ILE A 76 3.88 16.26 -3.19
N VAL A 77 3.24 16.87 -4.20
CA VAL A 77 3.85 17.98 -4.96
C VAL A 77 4.22 19.13 -4.04
N TRP A 78 3.35 19.48 -3.10
CA TRP A 78 3.62 20.50 -2.09
C TRP A 78 4.83 20.15 -1.21
N MET A 79 4.94 18.91 -0.72
CA MET A 79 6.08 18.46 0.08
C MET A 79 7.41 18.61 -0.67
N TYR A 80 7.44 18.27 -1.96
CA TYR A 80 8.62 18.45 -2.80
C TYR A 80 8.92 19.92 -3.06
N ALA A 81 7.91 20.77 -3.26
CA ALA A 81 8.10 22.21 -3.38
C ALA A 81 8.76 22.81 -2.12
N LYS A 82 8.40 22.31 -0.93
CA LYS A 82 9.02 22.73 0.33
C LYS A 82 10.48 22.33 0.51
N LYS A 83 11.00 21.39 -0.28
CA LYS A 83 12.46 21.16 -0.34
C LYS A 83 13.21 22.37 -0.88
N ALA A 84 12.61 23.11 -1.81
CA ALA A 84 13.21 24.29 -2.42
C ALA A 84 12.94 25.57 -1.61
N ASP A 85 11.69 25.76 -1.14
CA ASP A 85 11.33 26.90 -0.30
C ASP A 85 10.51 26.46 0.92
N LYS A 86 11.12 26.56 2.10
CA LYS A 86 10.54 26.10 3.37
C LYS A 86 9.55 27.10 3.96
N LYS A 87 9.40 28.30 3.39
CA LYS A 87 8.50 29.32 3.95
C LYS A 87 7.05 28.87 3.81
N LYS A 88 6.23 29.20 4.80
CA LYS A 88 4.78 29.11 4.69
C LYS A 88 4.29 30.11 3.64
N THR A 89 3.70 29.59 2.58
CA THR A 89 3.04 30.37 1.52
C THR A 89 1.55 30.07 1.44
N GLU A 90 1.12 29.03 2.16
CA GLU A 90 -0.23 28.50 2.14
C GLU A 90 -1.17 29.25 3.08
N SER A 91 -2.40 29.38 2.64
CA SER A 91 -3.53 29.78 3.47
C SER A 91 -3.87 28.73 4.54
N LYS A 92 -4.61 29.13 5.57
CA LYS A 92 -5.09 28.19 6.61
C LYS A 92 -5.97 27.08 6.02
N ASP A 93 -6.74 27.39 4.97
CA ASP A 93 -7.63 26.42 4.33
C ASP A 93 -6.87 25.35 3.54
N GLU A 94 -5.82 25.75 2.82
CA GLU A 94 -4.91 24.81 2.15
C GLU A 94 -4.23 23.89 3.16
N LEU A 95 -3.74 24.43 4.28
CA LEU A 95 -3.16 23.63 5.35
C LEU A 95 -4.17 22.66 5.98
N ASN A 96 -5.43 23.07 6.14
CA ASN A 96 -6.47 22.18 6.63
C ASN A 96 -6.79 21.04 5.64
N ARG A 97 -6.70 21.28 4.32
CA ARG A 97 -6.81 20.22 3.31
C ARG A 97 -5.66 19.22 3.45
N TYR A 98 -4.42 19.68 3.55
CA TYR A 98 -3.26 18.81 3.75
C TYR A 98 -3.37 17.99 5.04
N ILE A 99 -3.80 18.60 6.15
CA ILE A 99 -4.06 17.88 7.41
C ILE A 99 -5.12 16.79 7.21
N SER A 100 -6.21 17.08 6.49
CA SER A 100 -7.27 16.11 6.21
C SER A 100 -6.75 14.91 5.41
N THR A 101 -5.91 15.16 4.41
CA THR A 101 -5.26 14.11 3.62
C THR A 101 -4.30 13.29 4.47
N LEU A 102 -3.45 13.94 5.28
CA LEU A 102 -2.48 13.28 6.16
C LEU A 102 -3.15 12.35 7.17
N LYS A 103 -4.29 12.75 7.75
CA LYS A 103 -5.06 11.88 8.67
C LYS A 103 -5.57 10.60 8.03
N LYS A 104 -5.76 10.58 6.71
CA LYS A 104 -6.23 9.38 6.00
C LYS A 104 -5.09 8.40 5.71
N VAL A 105 -3.83 8.84 5.75
CA VAL A 105 -2.64 8.05 5.36
C VAL A 105 -2.53 6.74 6.13
N GLU A 106 -2.86 6.71 7.42
CA GLU A 106 -2.88 5.49 8.26
C GLU A 106 -3.71 4.36 7.62
N GLY A 107 -4.78 4.73 6.92
CA GLY A 107 -5.68 3.81 6.23
C GLY A 107 -5.17 3.30 4.88
N TYR A 108 -4.05 3.79 4.34
CA TYR A 108 -3.62 3.50 2.97
C TYR A 108 -2.12 3.35 2.76
N MET A 109 -1.30 3.57 3.79
CA MET A 109 0.17 3.43 3.74
C MET A 109 0.69 2.39 4.75
N PRO A 110 1.91 1.85 4.54
CA PRO A 110 2.59 1.04 5.54
C PRO A 110 3.03 1.86 6.76
N ASP A 111 3.07 1.23 7.94
CA ASP A 111 3.29 1.91 9.24
C ASP A 111 4.57 2.76 9.30
N ASN A 112 5.64 2.35 8.61
CA ASN A 112 6.87 3.12 8.54
C ASN A 112 6.67 4.45 7.81
N LEU A 113 5.91 4.46 6.72
CA LEU A 113 5.55 5.68 6.00
C LEU A 113 4.56 6.53 6.77
N VAL A 114 3.57 5.91 7.44
CA VAL A 114 2.63 6.64 8.31
C VAL A 114 3.41 7.49 9.33
N ARG A 115 4.42 6.90 9.99
CA ARG A 115 5.28 7.63 10.94
C ARG A 115 6.05 8.79 10.30
N GLU A 116 6.49 8.64 9.05
CA GLU A 116 7.12 9.75 8.32
C GLU A 116 6.11 10.87 8.05
N PHE A 117 4.90 10.54 7.60
CA PHE A 117 3.83 11.53 7.37
C PHE A 117 3.36 12.20 8.67
N ASP A 118 3.44 11.53 9.83
CA ASP A 118 3.14 12.14 11.13
C ASP A 118 4.09 13.30 11.46
N LYS A 119 5.36 13.23 11.05
CA LYS A 119 6.31 14.34 11.21
C LYS A 119 5.82 15.59 10.47
N ILE A 120 5.35 15.40 9.25
CA ILE A 120 4.79 16.48 8.42
C ILE A 120 3.52 17.04 9.06
N LEU A 121 2.63 16.16 9.53
CA LEU A 121 1.39 16.56 10.19
C LEU A 121 1.68 17.45 11.41
N GLN A 122 2.61 17.04 12.26
CA GLN A 122 3.04 17.82 13.43
C GLN A 122 3.58 19.19 13.02
N ASP A 123 4.43 19.24 12.00
CA ASP A 123 5.05 20.48 11.53
C ASP A 123 4.03 21.43 10.88
N ILE A 124 3.07 20.92 10.10
CA ILE A 124 1.96 21.72 9.57
C ILE A 124 1.11 22.29 10.71
N ILE A 125 0.77 21.49 11.73
CA ILE A 125 -0.02 21.98 12.87
C ILE A 125 0.72 23.11 13.59
N LYS A 126 2.02 22.96 13.81
CA LYS A 126 2.89 23.99 14.39
C LYS A 126 2.87 25.27 13.55
N VAL A 127 3.18 25.18 12.25
CA VAL A 127 3.25 26.32 11.32
C VAL A 127 1.89 26.99 11.10
N ARG A 128 0.79 26.21 11.16
CA ARG A 128 -0.58 26.74 11.03
C ARG A 128 -0.95 27.61 12.23
N ASN A 129 -0.57 27.17 13.43
CA ASN A 129 -0.88 27.83 14.70
C ASN A 129 0.18 28.86 15.11
N ASP A 130 1.26 29.00 14.34
CA ASP A 130 2.28 30.02 14.61
C ASP A 130 1.74 31.42 14.32
N GLU A 131 1.67 32.23 15.37
CA GLU A 131 1.23 33.64 15.35
C GLU A 131 2.40 34.62 15.39
N ASN A 132 3.64 34.14 15.22
CA ASN A 132 4.82 34.98 15.26
C ASN A 132 4.75 36.09 14.20
N LYS A 133 4.75 37.34 14.69
CA LYS A 133 4.63 38.55 13.85
C LYS A 133 5.96 38.99 13.24
N TYR A 134 7.08 38.43 13.71
CA TYR A 134 8.42 38.93 13.36
C TYR A 134 9.07 38.14 12.23
N LEU A 135 8.80 36.84 12.12
CA LEU A 135 9.36 35.98 11.09
C LEU A 135 8.26 35.08 10.51
N PRO A 136 8.17 34.93 9.18
CA PRO A 136 7.24 33.97 8.60
C PRO A 136 7.62 32.56 9.06
N PRO A 137 6.66 31.76 9.54
CA PRO A 137 6.94 30.40 9.96
C PRO A 137 7.45 29.57 8.78
N SER A 138 8.35 28.65 9.08
CA SER A 138 8.98 27.77 8.09
C SER A 138 8.86 26.31 8.52
N TYR A 139 8.80 25.44 7.52
CA TYR A 139 8.73 24.00 7.73
C TYR A 139 10.10 23.44 8.06
N THR A 140 10.16 22.64 9.11
CA THR A 140 11.36 22.00 9.65
C THR A 140 11.48 20.53 9.26
N PHE A 141 10.43 19.89 8.75
CA PHE A 141 10.48 18.49 8.30
C PHE A 141 11.49 18.23 7.16
N ILE A 142 12.02 19.28 6.52
CA ILE A 142 13.00 19.21 5.43
C ILE A 142 14.44 19.17 5.95
N ASP A 143 14.75 19.97 6.97
CA ASP A 143 16.10 20.26 7.45
C ASP A 143 16.20 20.23 8.97
N ALA A 144 15.37 19.38 9.60
CA ALA A 144 15.41 19.17 11.02
C ALA A 144 16.83 18.82 11.48
N TYR A 145 17.18 19.27 12.69
CA TYR A 145 18.51 19.08 13.25
C TYR A 145 18.87 17.61 13.44
N SER A 146 17.87 16.76 13.70
CA SER A 146 18.05 15.32 13.73
C SER A 146 17.47 14.63 12.49
N GLU A 147 18.20 13.64 11.97
CA GLU A 147 17.70 12.74 10.91
C GLU A 147 16.41 12.01 11.32
N LYS A 148 16.13 11.90 12.63
CA LYS A 148 14.91 11.29 13.14
C LYS A 148 13.67 12.18 12.96
N GLU A 149 13.84 13.50 12.94
CA GLU A 149 12.77 14.48 12.78
C GLU A 149 12.58 14.90 11.31
N LYS A 150 13.60 14.69 10.49
CA LYS A 150 13.54 14.92 9.06
C LYS A 150 12.66 13.87 8.39
N PHE A 151 11.90 14.30 7.38
CA PHE A 151 11.11 13.41 6.54
C PHE A 151 12.01 12.64 5.57
N ASN A 152 11.84 11.33 5.53
CA ASN A 152 12.57 10.48 4.60
C ASN A 152 11.88 10.40 3.23
N PHE A 153 12.32 11.25 2.29
CA PHE A 153 11.82 11.25 0.93
C PHE A 153 12.18 9.99 0.13
N ASP A 154 13.30 9.36 0.43
CA ASP A 154 13.76 8.16 -0.28
C ASP A 154 12.81 7.00 0.03
N LEU A 155 12.39 6.87 1.29
CA LEU A 155 11.41 5.87 1.69
C LEU A 155 10.06 6.03 0.95
N LEU A 156 9.63 7.28 0.73
CA LEU A 156 8.41 7.56 -0.02
C LEU A 156 8.57 7.22 -1.50
N GLN A 157 9.70 7.58 -2.11
CA GLN A 157 9.99 7.26 -3.51
C GLN A 157 10.08 5.75 -3.73
N ASP A 158 10.80 5.05 -2.87
CA ASP A 158 10.94 3.60 -2.93
C ASP A 158 9.59 2.89 -2.86
N PHE A 159 8.64 3.42 -2.09
CA PHE A 159 7.29 2.85 -2.04
C PHE A 159 6.46 3.17 -3.29
N LEU A 160 6.47 4.42 -3.74
CA LEU A 160 5.63 4.88 -4.85
C LEU A 160 6.11 4.38 -6.22
N LEU A 161 7.42 4.15 -6.39
CA LEU A 161 8.03 3.77 -7.67
C LEU A 161 8.26 2.26 -7.79
N ASN A 162 8.00 1.48 -6.73
CA ASN A 162 8.20 0.04 -6.72
C ASN A 162 6.86 -0.71 -6.70
N ASP A 163 6.46 -1.23 -7.87
CA ASP A 163 5.22 -2.00 -8.04
C ASP A 163 5.11 -3.21 -7.08
N ASP A 164 6.24 -3.80 -6.73
CA ASP A 164 6.31 -4.93 -5.79
C ASP A 164 6.07 -4.48 -4.35
N ALA A 165 6.51 -3.26 -3.97
CA ALA A 165 6.23 -2.71 -2.64
C ALA A 165 4.73 -2.48 -2.41
N LEU A 166 4.04 -1.90 -3.40
CA LEU A 166 2.59 -1.68 -3.35
C LEU A 166 1.83 -3.01 -3.32
N SER A 167 2.21 -3.95 -4.18
CA SER A 167 1.62 -5.29 -4.25
C SER A 167 1.75 -6.04 -2.92
N ARG A 168 2.93 -5.98 -2.29
CA ARG A 168 3.19 -6.57 -0.96
C ARG A 168 2.36 -5.91 0.13
N TYR A 169 2.21 -4.58 0.10
CA TYR A 169 1.39 -3.87 1.09
C TYR A 169 -0.08 -4.28 1.02
N VAL A 170 -0.67 -4.25 -0.17
CA VAL A 170 -2.06 -4.66 -0.39
C VAL A 170 -2.26 -6.10 0.09
N PHE A 171 -1.34 -7.00 -0.28
CA PHE A 171 -1.36 -8.38 0.19
C PHE A 171 -1.34 -8.46 1.73
N LEU A 172 -0.37 -7.83 2.39
CA LEU A 172 -0.28 -7.86 3.85
C LEU A 172 -1.54 -7.29 4.51
N LYS A 173 -2.12 -6.23 3.97
CA LYS A 173 -3.33 -5.60 4.51
C LYS A 173 -4.56 -6.48 4.39
N THR A 174 -4.67 -7.24 3.29
CA THR A 174 -5.77 -8.19 3.08
C THR A 174 -5.66 -9.41 4.00
N TYR A 175 -4.45 -9.93 4.25
CA TYR A 175 -4.25 -11.25 4.88
C TYR A 175 -3.72 -11.22 6.33
N LYS A 176 -3.18 -10.10 6.83
CA LYS A 176 -2.80 -9.96 8.26
C LYS A 176 -3.91 -10.21 9.30
N PRO A 177 -5.23 -10.03 9.04
CA PRO A 177 -6.23 -10.22 10.10
C PRO A 177 -6.30 -11.65 10.66
N LYS A 178 -5.79 -12.65 9.92
CA LYS A 178 -5.91 -14.07 10.29
C LYS A 178 -4.77 -14.61 11.19
N LEU A 179 -3.69 -13.87 11.40
CA LEU A 179 -2.53 -14.33 12.18
C LEU A 179 -2.59 -13.97 13.68
N SER A 180 -3.53 -13.11 14.09
CA SER A 180 -3.69 -12.68 15.49
C SER A 180 -4.70 -13.53 16.30
N THR A 181 -5.33 -14.54 15.69
CA THR A 181 -6.34 -15.40 16.34
C THR A 181 -5.85 -16.82 16.65
N LEU A 182 -4.56 -17.11 16.48
CA LEU A 182 -3.93 -18.31 17.03
C LEU A 182 -3.19 -17.92 18.31
N LYS A 183 -3.92 -17.89 19.42
CA LYS A 183 -3.37 -17.97 20.78
C LYS A 183 -3.82 -19.28 21.41
#